data_AF-A0A1M6L4B6-F1
#
_entry.id   AF-A0A1M6L4B6-F1
#
_cell.length_a   1.000
_cell.length_b   1.000
_cell.length_c   1.000
_cell.angle_alpha   90.00
_cell.angle_beta   90.00
_cell.angle_gamma   90.00
#
_symmetry.space_group_name_H-M   'P 1'
#
loop_
_entity.id
_entity.type
_entity.pdbx_description
1 polymer ?
#
loop_
_entity_poly.entity_id
_entity_poly.type
_entity_poly.pdbx_seq_one_letter_code
_entity_poly.pdbx_strand_id
1 'polypeptide(L)'
;MKNLDIIIPGVFIILLSLCTYIFFGKIGPLVIGGASAGGFLLYLKTGYKYRFDTSKVIIAYLLTVIFFIVHVYEEYIFGFESVASELSGQEVSQQGLLTFAAFFAPVMWITGAIFIIKQWALGYYFLAFFFVAMTIAELTHFIFPFILYGEWRYTAGVATAALPLIPAWYGLIVTLKETKRLRDES
;
A
#
# COMPACT_ATOMS: atom_id res chain seq x y z
N MET A 1 8.87 -10.48 23.42
CA MET A 1 7.66 -10.16 22.62
C MET A 1 7.77 -8.79 21.95
N LYS A 2 8.00 -7.68 22.66
CA LYS A 2 8.16 -6.33 22.04
C LYS A 2 9.20 -6.22 20.91
N ASN A 3 10.34 -6.93 21.03
CA ASN A 3 11.37 -6.88 19.99
C ASN A 3 10.93 -7.55 18.68
N LEU A 4 10.14 -8.64 18.75
CA LEU A 4 9.64 -9.34 17.56
C LEU A 4 8.61 -8.49 16.80
N ASP A 5 7.83 -7.67 17.52
CA ASP A 5 6.86 -6.73 16.94
C ASP A 5 7.54 -5.64 16.06
N ILE A 6 8.85 -5.41 16.24
CA ILE A 6 9.67 -4.51 15.42
C ILE A 6 10.47 -5.30 14.38
N ILE A 7 11.13 -6.39 14.81
CA ILE A 7 12.02 -7.18 13.97
C ILE A 7 11.26 -7.80 12.79
N ILE A 8 10.07 -8.36 13.02
CA ILE A 8 9.30 -9.04 11.96
C ILE A 8 8.92 -8.05 10.84
N PRO A 9 8.28 -6.89 11.11
CA PRO A 9 8.06 -5.89 10.07
C PRO A 9 9.36 -5.40 9.43
N GLY A 10 10.43 -5.19 10.21
CA GLY A 10 11.73 -4.77 9.69
C GLY A 10 12.32 -5.74 8.66
N VAL A 11 12.33 -7.03 8.98
CA VAL A 11 12.75 -8.10 8.06
C VAL A 11 11.83 -8.16 6.84
N PHE A 12 10.52 -8.01 7.05
CA PHE A 12 9.55 -8.00 5.95
C PHE A 12 9.81 -6.86 4.95
N ILE A 13 10.14 -5.64 5.40
CA ILE A 13 10.48 -4.51 4.51
C ILE A 13 11.67 -4.87 3.63
N ILE A 14 12.71 -5.50 4.20
CA ILE A 14 13.92 -5.91 3.46
C ILE A 14 13.56 -6.97 2.41
N LEU A 15 12.84 -8.01 2.81
CA LEU A 15 12.43 -9.08 1.89
C LEU A 15 11.51 -8.58 0.79
N LEU A 16 10.56 -7.71 1.12
CA LEU A 16 9.66 -7.09 0.16
C LEU A 16 10.43 -6.21 -0.83
N SER A 17 11.38 -5.42 -0.34
CA SER A 17 12.23 -4.58 -1.21
C SER A 17 13.09 -5.43 -2.15
N LEU A 18 13.66 -6.54 -1.67
CA LEU A 18 14.40 -7.47 -2.54
C LEU A 18 13.48 -8.11 -3.58
N CYS A 19 12.28 -8.54 -3.17
CA CYS A 19 11.29 -9.11 -4.07
C CYS A 19 10.89 -8.12 -5.17
N THR A 20 10.56 -6.88 -4.80
CA THR A 20 10.14 -5.86 -5.77
C THR A 20 11.29 -5.40 -6.67
N TYR A 21 12.53 -5.47 -6.21
CA TYR A 21 13.70 -5.28 -7.06
C TYR A 21 13.80 -6.32 -8.17
N ILE A 22 13.46 -7.58 -7.88
CA ILE A 22 13.51 -8.66 -8.88
C ILE A 22 12.45 -8.44 -9.98
N PHE A 23 11.26 -7.95 -9.63
CA PHE A 23 10.15 -7.77 -10.57
C PHE A 23 10.13 -6.42 -11.29
N PHE A 24 10.61 -5.35 -10.65
CA PHE A 24 10.49 -3.97 -11.13
C PHE A 24 11.83 -3.21 -11.10
N GLY A 25 12.95 -3.88 -10.83
CA GLY A 25 14.25 -3.25 -10.67
C GLY A 25 14.24 -2.12 -9.66
N LYS A 26 14.91 -1.00 -9.97
CA LYS A 26 15.13 0.08 -8.98
C LYS A 26 13.84 0.79 -8.54
N ILE A 27 12.80 0.83 -9.38
CA ILE A 27 11.56 1.53 -9.03
C ILE A 27 10.76 0.77 -7.97
N GLY A 28 10.84 -0.56 -7.99
CA GLY A 28 10.14 -1.44 -7.03
C GLY A 28 10.48 -1.11 -5.57
N PRO A 29 11.75 -1.17 -5.14
CA PRO A 29 12.17 -0.81 -3.79
C PRO A 29 11.93 0.66 -3.47
N LEU A 30 12.07 1.56 -4.45
CA LEU A 30 11.88 2.99 -4.22
C LEU A 30 10.43 3.31 -3.84
N VAL A 31 9.48 2.78 -4.61
CA VAL A 31 8.04 3.05 -4.39
C VAL A 31 7.49 2.14 -3.30
N ILE A 32 7.59 0.82 -3.46
CA ILE A 32 6.98 -0.15 -2.54
C ILE A 32 7.79 -0.23 -1.24
N GLY A 33 9.12 -0.28 -1.33
CA GLY A 33 9.99 -0.26 -0.15
C GLY A 33 9.89 1.08 0.60
N GLY A 34 9.80 2.21 -0.12
CA GLY A 34 9.54 3.53 0.46
C GLY A 34 8.21 3.60 1.20
N ALA A 35 7.12 3.13 0.58
CA ALA A 35 5.81 3.05 1.22
C ALA A 35 5.80 2.09 2.42
N SER A 36 6.51 0.96 2.31
CA SER A 36 6.69 -0.04 3.37
C SER A 36 7.43 0.56 4.58
N ALA A 37 8.49 1.32 4.34
CA ALA A 37 9.19 2.08 5.38
C ALA A 37 8.32 3.19 5.99
N GLY A 38 7.59 3.95 5.17
CA GLY A 38 6.65 4.97 5.64
C GLY A 38 5.54 4.37 6.52
N GLY A 39 4.98 3.25 6.10
CA GLY A 39 4.03 2.45 6.88
C GLY A 39 4.62 1.96 8.20
N PHE A 40 5.87 1.52 8.20
CA PHE A 40 6.57 1.11 9.41
C PHE A 40 6.73 2.27 10.40
N LEU A 41 7.13 3.45 9.92
CA LEU A 41 7.22 4.65 10.76
C LEU A 41 5.86 5.05 11.35
N LEU A 42 4.79 4.96 10.56
CA LEU A 42 3.43 5.21 11.04
C LEU A 42 3.02 4.16 12.08
N TYR A 43 3.30 2.89 11.85
CA TYR A 43 3.06 1.79 12.79
C TYR A 43 3.75 2.01 14.13
N LEU A 44 5.03 2.40 14.13
CA LEU A 44 5.79 2.69 15.34
C LEU A 44 5.16 3.82 16.18
N LYS A 45 4.55 4.81 15.51
CA LYS A 45 3.86 5.94 16.15
C LYS A 45 2.41 5.63 16.57
N THR A 46 1.82 4.56 16.05
CA THR A 46 0.40 4.21 16.24
C THR A 46 0.30 2.83 16.89
N GLY A 47 -0.05 1.79 16.14
CA GLY A 47 -0.38 0.45 16.63
C GLY A 47 0.73 -0.27 17.40
N TYR A 48 2.00 0.14 17.26
CA TYR A 48 3.07 -0.37 18.13
C TYR A 48 2.94 0.17 19.56
N LYS A 49 2.70 1.48 19.71
CA LYS A 49 2.66 2.16 21.02
C LYS A 49 1.26 2.11 21.66
N TYR A 50 0.22 2.20 20.83
CA TYR A 50 -1.18 2.27 21.24
C TYR A 50 -2.00 1.26 20.45
N ARG A 51 -2.26 0.08 21.03
CA ARG A 51 -3.09 -0.96 20.40
C ARG A 51 -4.56 -0.57 20.47
N PHE A 52 -5.07 0.00 19.38
CA PHE A 52 -6.47 0.38 19.24
C PHE A 52 -7.33 -0.77 18.69
N ASP A 53 -8.64 -0.68 18.89
CA ASP A 53 -9.60 -1.66 18.37
C ASP A 53 -9.65 -1.61 16.83
N THR A 54 -9.14 -2.67 16.21
CA THR A 54 -9.04 -2.79 14.74
C THR A 54 -10.38 -3.00 14.06
N SER A 55 -11.45 -3.32 14.80
CA SER A 55 -12.81 -3.44 14.24
C SER A 55 -13.27 -2.13 13.59
N LYS A 56 -12.75 -0.98 14.06
CA LYS A 56 -13.07 0.36 13.55
C LYS A 56 -12.51 0.66 12.16
N VAL A 57 -11.54 -0.13 11.70
CA VAL A 57 -10.78 0.13 10.46
C VAL A 57 -10.80 -1.05 9.50
N ILE A 58 -11.22 -2.25 9.92
CA ILE A 58 -11.19 -3.44 9.09
C ILE A 58 -12.07 -3.33 7.83
N ILE A 59 -13.23 -2.67 7.94
CA ILE A 59 -14.11 -2.46 6.78
C ILE A 59 -13.42 -1.54 5.77
N ALA A 60 -12.83 -0.44 6.24
CA ALA A 60 -12.08 0.47 5.37
C ALA A 60 -10.89 -0.24 4.72
N TYR A 61 -10.17 -1.08 5.47
CA TYR A 61 -9.09 -1.90 4.95
C TYR A 61 -9.56 -2.84 3.84
N LEU A 62 -10.64 -3.61 4.06
CA LEU A 62 -11.17 -4.54 3.06
C LEU A 62 -11.73 -3.82 1.83
N LEU A 63 -12.41 -2.68 1.99
CA LEU A 63 -12.83 -1.85 0.86
C LEU A 63 -11.65 -1.34 0.04
N THR A 64 -10.56 -0.96 0.73
CA THR A 64 -9.32 -0.58 0.06
C THR A 64 -8.76 -1.74 -0.76
N VAL A 65 -8.78 -2.98 -0.25
CA VAL A 65 -8.36 -4.18 -1.00
C VAL A 65 -9.24 -4.41 -2.23
N ILE A 66 -10.56 -4.34 -2.07
CA ILE A 66 -11.51 -4.54 -3.17
C ILE A 66 -11.27 -3.51 -4.28
N PHE A 67 -11.14 -2.23 -3.91
CA PHE A 67 -10.92 -1.17 -4.88
C PHE A 67 -9.52 -1.18 -5.48
N PHE A 68 -8.51 -1.62 -4.74
CA PHE A 68 -7.19 -1.89 -5.30
C PHE A 68 -7.25 -2.96 -6.40
N ILE A 69 -8.01 -4.05 -6.21
CA ILE A 69 -8.18 -5.08 -7.25
C ILE A 69 -8.90 -4.50 -8.48
N VAL A 70 -9.93 -3.67 -8.28
CA VAL A 70 -10.61 -2.98 -9.38
C VAL A 70 -9.67 -2.03 -10.12
N HIS A 71 -8.81 -1.32 -9.38
CA HIS A 71 -7.81 -0.42 -9.94
C HIS A 71 -6.79 -1.18 -10.81
N VAL A 72 -6.20 -2.26 -10.28
CA VAL A 72 -5.26 -3.10 -11.04
C VAL A 72 -5.92 -3.74 -12.27
N TYR A 73 -7.21 -4.07 -12.20
CA TYR A 73 -7.94 -4.53 -13.38
C TYR A 73 -8.04 -3.44 -14.46
N GLU A 74 -8.31 -2.19 -14.08
CA GLU A 74 -8.31 -1.06 -15.02
C GLU A 74 -6.91 -0.84 -15.61
N GLU A 75 -5.87 -0.85 -14.78
CA GLU A 75 -4.48 -0.78 -15.22
C GLU A 75 -4.12 -1.86 -16.26
N TYR A 76 -4.58 -3.09 -16.05
CA TYR A 76 -4.39 -4.19 -17.00
C TYR A 76 -5.07 -3.93 -18.35
N ILE A 77 -6.31 -3.44 -18.35
CA ILE A 77 -7.07 -3.18 -19.58
C ILE A 77 -6.46 -2.03 -20.39
N PHE A 78 -5.93 -1.01 -19.72
CA PHE A 78 -5.37 0.19 -20.38
C PHE A 78 -3.85 0.17 -20.55
N GLY A 79 -3.17 -0.93 -20.22
CA GLY A 79 -1.76 -1.12 -20.53
C GLY A 79 -0.81 -0.36 -19.60
N PHE A 80 -1.07 -0.37 -18.29
CA PHE A 80 -0.21 0.32 -17.31
C PHE A 80 1.23 -0.20 -17.30
N GLU A 81 1.49 -1.43 -17.73
CA GLU A 81 2.86 -1.94 -17.85
C GLU A 81 3.72 -1.10 -18.79
N SER A 82 3.12 -0.53 -19.84
CA SER A 82 3.81 0.37 -20.77
C SER A 82 4.19 1.69 -20.09
N VAL A 83 3.26 2.26 -19.31
CA VAL A 83 3.47 3.47 -18.50
C VAL A 83 4.55 3.24 -17.44
N ALA A 84 4.48 2.12 -16.72
CA ALA A 84 5.47 1.74 -15.72
C ALA A 84 6.85 1.50 -16.35
N SER A 85 6.90 0.95 -17.57
CA SER A 85 8.16 0.75 -18.29
C SER A 85 8.83 2.06 -18.64
N GLU A 86 8.05 3.02 -19.16
CA GLU A 86 8.53 4.35 -19.53
C GLU A 86 9.04 5.13 -18.31
N LEU A 87 8.29 5.11 -17.20
CA LEU A 87 8.68 5.80 -15.96
C LEU A 87 9.89 5.17 -15.26
N SER A 88 10.03 3.85 -15.33
CA SER A 88 11.11 3.13 -14.63
C SER A 88 12.39 3.00 -15.46
N GLY A 89 12.30 3.20 -16.79
CA GLY A 89 13.40 2.93 -17.72
C GLY A 89 13.74 1.44 -17.83
N GLN A 90 12.85 0.55 -17.39
CA GLN A 90 13.01 -0.90 -17.46
C GLN A 90 11.73 -1.54 -18.01
N GLU A 91 11.87 -2.62 -18.76
CA GLU A 91 10.72 -3.33 -19.30
C GLU A 91 9.92 -3.99 -18.17
N VAL A 92 8.68 -3.53 -17.98
CA VAL A 92 7.67 -4.16 -17.14
C VAL A 92 6.73 -4.92 -18.07
N SER A 93 6.69 -6.24 -17.92
CA SER A 93 5.77 -7.07 -18.71
C SER A 93 4.38 -7.09 -18.08
N GLN A 94 3.35 -7.26 -18.91
CA GLN A 94 1.98 -7.45 -18.42
C GLN A 94 1.86 -8.67 -17.49
N GLN A 95 2.62 -9.74 -17.78
CA GLN A 95 2.72 -10.90 -16.90
C GLN A 95 3.32 -10.53 -15.53
N GLY A 96 4.36 -9.69 -15.49
CA GLY A 96 4.96 -9.19 -14.26
C GLY A 96 3.99 -8.34 -13.44
N LEU A 97 3.29 -7.42 -14.11
CA LEU A 97 2.22 -6.59 -13.52
C LEU A 97 1.15 -7.48 -12.87
N LEU A 98 0.58 -8.44 -13.62
CA LEU A 98 -0.45 -9.32 -13.08
C LEU A 98 0.07 -10.21 -11.94
N THR A 99 1.24 -10.82 -12.11
CA THR A 99 1.84 -11.72 -11.10
C THR A 99 1.97 -11.00 -9.76
N PHE A 100 2.47 -9.76 -9.80
CA PHE A 100 2.70 -9.00 -8.57
C PHE A 100 1.45 -8.24 -8.10
N ALA A 101 0.91 -7.33 -8.91
CA ALA A 101 -0.15 -6.42 -8.50
C ALA A 101 -1.53 -7.08 -8.45
N ALA A 102 -1.84 -8.00 -9.38
CA ALA A 102 -3.17 -8.63 -9.44
C ALA A 102 -3.29 -9.88 -8.56
N PHE A 103 -2.18 -10.58 -8.28
CA PHE A 103 -2.20 -11.83 -7.50
C PHE A 103 -1.45 -11.74 -6.18
N PHE A 104 -0.14 -11.47 -6.21
CA PHE A 104 0.67 -11.48 -4.99
C PHE A 104 0.23 -10.40 -3.98
N ALA A 105 0.02 -9.17 -4.43
CA ALA A 105 -0.39 -8.07 -3.56
C ALA A 105 -1.75 -8.30 -2.89
N PRO A 106 -2.84 -8.70 -3.59
CA PRO A 106 -4.10 -9.05 -2.94
C PRO A 106 -3.99 -10.19 -1.93
N VAL A 107 -3.19 -11.23 -2.22
CA VAL A 107 -2.92 -12.31 -1.25
C VAL A 107 -2.26 -11.75 0.02
N MET A 108 -1.26 -10.86 -0.13
CA MET A 108 -0.64 -10.18 1.01
C MET A 108 -1.64 -9.33 1.79
N TRP A 109 -2.50 -8.56 1.12
CA TRP A 109 -3.46 -7.69 1.80
C TRP A 109 -4.56 -8.47 2.51
N ILE A 110 -5.08 -9.54 1.91
CA ILE A 110 -6.03 -10.43 2.59
C ILE A 110 -5.38 -11.09 3.82
N THR A 111 -4.10 -11.49 3.71
CA THR A 111 -3.33 -11.99 4.85
C THR A 111 -3.18 -10.91 5.94
N GLY A 112 -2.94 -9.66 5.55
CA GLY A 112 -2.96 -8.50 6.43
C GLY A 112 -4.29 -8.35 7.17
N ALA A 113 -5.42 -8.49 6.48
CA ALA A 113 -6.75 -8.44 7.09
C ALA A 113 -6.91 -9.50 8.20
N ILE A 114 -6.41 -10.72 7.98
CA ILE A 114 -6.42 -11.79 9.01
C ILE A 114 -5.64 -11.31 10.24
N PHE A 115 -4.44 -10.75 10.07
CA PHE A 115 -3.63 -10.26 11.19
C PHE A 115 -4.27 -9.07 11.91
N ILE A 116 -4.97 -8.20 11.18
CA ILE A 116 -5.70 -7.05 11.73
C ILE A 116 -6.86 -7.53 12.60
N ILE A 117 -7.65 -8.50 12.13
CA ILE A 117 -8.75 -9.11 12.90
C ILE A 117 -8.22 -9.79 14.17
N LYS A 118 -7.05 -10.45 14.07
CA LYS A 118 -6.38 -11.07 15.22
C LYS A 118 -5.67 -10.06 16.14
N GLN A 119 -5.64 -8.77 15.79
CA GLN A 119 -4.96 -7.71 16.53
C GLN A 119 -3.48 -8.03 16.81
N TRP A 120 -2.83 -8.71 15.86
CA TRP A 120 -1.40 -9.00 15.94
C TRP A 120 -0.59 -7.77 15.56
N ALA A 121 0.63 -7.66 16.09
CA ALA A 121 1.55 -6.56 15.79
C ALA A 121 1.75 -6.37 14.27
N LEU A 122 1.89 -7.49 13.56
CA LEU A 122 2.01 -7.50 12.11
C LEU A 122 0.75 -6.97 11.42
N GLY A 123 -0.44 -7.16 11.99
CA GLY A 123 -1.70 -6.61 11.47
C GLY A 123 -1.71 -5.09 11.51
N TYR A 124 -1.29 -4.49 12.63
CA TYR A 124 -1.16 -3.03 12.73
C TYR A 124 -0.12 -2.47 11.75
N TYR A 125 0.98 -3.19 11.52
CA TYR A 125 1.95 -2.83 10.49
C TYR A 125 1.35 -2.91 9.07
N PHE A 126 0.70 -4.02 8.71
CA PHE A 126 0.05 -4.19 7.41
C PHE A 126 -1.02 -3.13 7.15
N LEU A 127 -1.75 -2.74 8.19
CA LEU A 127 -2.72 -1.65 8.11
C LEU A 127 -2.05 -0.32 7.78
N ALA A 128 -1.01 0.06 8.53
CA ALA A 128 -0.29 1.30 8.31
C ALA A 128 0.41 1.32 6.95
N PHE A 129 1.05 0.21 6.59
CA PHE A 129 1.70 0.03 5.29
C PHE A 129 0.71 0.17 4.15
N PHE A 130 -0.38 -0.58 4.16
CA PHE A 130 -1.31 -0.57 3.04
C PHE A 130 -1.92 0.83 2.83
N PHE A 131 -2.35 1.51 3.89
CA PHE A 131 -2.90 2.86 3.75
C PHE A 131 -1.87 3.89 3.26
N VAL A 132 -0.61 3.79 3.71
CA VAL A 132 0.47 4.65 3.19
C VAL A 132 0.77 4.32 1.73
N ALA A 133 0.83 3.04 1.37
CA ALA A 133 1.09 2.59 0.00
C ALA A 133 0.01 3.10 -0.96
N MET A 134 -1.27 2.93 -0.62
CA MET A 134 -2.37 3.46 -1.44
C MET A 134 -2.33 5.00 -1.51
N THR A 135 -1.91 5.68 -0.44
CA THR A 135 -1.78 7.14 -0.51
C THR A 135 -0.70 7.56 -1.50
N ILE A 136 0.48 6.93 -1.46
CA ILE A 136 1.60 7.32 -2.30
C ILE A 136 1.39 6.86 -3.74
N ALA A 137 1.10 5.58 -3.96
CA ALA A 137 0.99 5.00 -5.30
C ALA A 137 -0.18 5.60 -6.08
N GLU A 138 -1.37 5.66 -5.48
CA GLU A 138 -2.57 6.07 -6.21
C GLU A 138 -2.54 7.56 -6.58
N LEU A 139 -1.94 8.40 -5.71
CA LEU A 139 -1.73 9.82 -6.04
C LEU A 139 -0.83 10.02 -7.25
N THR A 140 0.10 9.10 -7.52
CA THR A 140 1.02 9.24 -8.65
C THR A 140 0.32 9.13 -10.00
N HIS A 141 -0.81 8.42 -10.10
CA HIS A 141 -1.60 8.37 -11.34
C HIS A 141 -2.09 9.75 -11.78
N PHE A 142 -2.44 10.63 -10.84
CA PHE A 142 -2.83 12.01 -11.18
C PHE A 142 -1.64 12.87 -11.64
N ILE A 143 -0.41 12.42 -11.40
CA ILE A 143 0.82 13.14 -11.72
C ILE A 143 1.45 12.60 -13.03
N PHE A 144 1.35 11.29 -13.30
CA PHE A 144 1.96 10.65 -14.46
C PHE A 144 1.67 11.32 -15.81
N PRO A 145 0.43 11.77 -16.14
CA PRO A 145 0.18 12.44 -17.40
C PRO A 145 1.10 13.64 -17.65
N PHE A 146 1.36 14.43 -16.61
CA PHE A 146 2.18 15.63 -16.71
C PHE A 146 3.67 15.30 -16.81
N ILE A 147 4.12 14.19 -16.22
CA ILE A 147 5.52 13.75 -16.32
C ILE A 147 5.78 13.19 -17.73
N LEU A 148 4.86 12.39 -18.26
CA LEU A 148 5.05 11.68 -19.53
C LEU A 148 4.77 12.56 -20.74
N TYR A 149 3.73 13.39 -20.67
CA TYR A 149 3.23 14.12 -21.84
C TYR A 149 3.32 15.64 -21.70
N GLY A 150 3.61 16.17 -20.50
CA GLY A 150 3.64 17.62 -20.25
C GLY A 150 2.27 18.28 -20.14
N GLU A 151 1.19 17.54 -20.35
CA GLU A 151 -0.20 18.01 -20.31
C GLU A 151 -1.14 16.92 -19.79
N TRP A 152 -2.40 17.28 -19.50
CA TRP A 152 -3.37 16.29 -19.06
C TRP A 152 -3.74 15.36 -20.23
N ARG A 153 -3.52 14.07 -20.02
CA ARG A 153 -3.95 12.98 -20.89
C ARG A 153 -4.36 11.79 -20.04
N TYR A 154 -5.36 11.05 -20.50
CA TYR A 154 -5.71 9.79 -19.84
C TYR A 154 -4.50 8.85 -19.80
N THR A 155 -4.16 8.39 -18.59
CA THR A 155 -3.13 7.38 -18.34
C THR A 155 -3.79 6.25 -17.56
N ALA A 156 -3.38 5.00 -17.82
CA ALA A 156 -3.93 3.84 -17.13
C ALA A 156 -3.87 4.03 -15.60
N GLY A 157 -4.95 3.64 -14.91
CA GLY A 157 -5.13 3.78 -13.47
C GLY A 157 -5.82 5.08 -13.03
N VAL A 158 -5.81 6.15 -13.84
CA VAL A 158 -6.31 7.48 -13.41
C VAL A 158 -7.80 7.47 -13.05
N ALA A 159 -8.62 6.72 -13.79
CA ALA A 159 -10.08 6.71 -13.56
C ALA A 159 -10.42 6.10 -12.20
N THR A 160 -9.62 5.13 -11.76
CA THR A 160 -9.92 4.30 -10.60
C THR A 160 -9.02 4.57 -9.40
N ALA A 161 -7.92 5.32 -9.55
CA ALA A 161 -6.95 5.61 -8.48
C ALA A 161 -7.59 6.21 -7.21
N ALA A 162 -8.64 7.02 -7.37
CA ALA A 162 -9.37 7.56 -6.22
C ALA A 162 -10.11 6.49 -5.39
N LEU A 163 -10.46 5.35 -6.00
CA LEU A 163 -11.25 4.30 -5.36
C LEU A 163 -10.53 3.70 -4.14
N PRO A 164 -9.31 3.15 -4.23
CA PRO A 164 -8.58 2.67 -3.05
C PRO A 164 -8.15 3.80 -2.11
N LEU A 165 -7.87 5.00 -2.64
CA LEU A 165 -7.42 6.15 -1.86
C LEU A 165 -8.44 6.59 -0.80
N ILE A 166 -9.73 6.68 -1.16
CA ILE A 166 -10.80 7.15 -0.27
C ILE A 166 -10.92 6.33 1.03
N PRO A 167 -11.14 4.99 0.99
CA PRO A 167 -11.20 4.19 2.21
C PRO A 167 -9.86 4.09 2.93
N ALA A 168 -8.73 4.15 2.21
CA ALA A 168 -7.41 4.18 2.84
C ALA A 168 -7.24 5.43 3.72
N TRP A 169 -7.61 6.61 3.22
CA TRP A 169 -7.56 7.86 3.98
C TRP A 169 -8.55 7.87 5.12
N TYR A 170 -9.77 7.38 4.92
CA TYR A 170 -10.72 7.22 6.00
C TYR A 170 -10.15 6.33 7.13
N GLY A 171 -9.60 5.17 6.78
CA GLY A 171 -8.97 4.24 7.72
C GLY A 171 -7.76 4.86 8.44
N LEU A 172 -6.95 5.65 7.74
CA LEU A 172 -5.83 6.40 8.31
C LEU A 172 -6.31 7.45 9.32
N ILE A 173 -7.34 8.22 8.98
CA ILE A 173 -7.95 9.22 9.88
C ILE A 173 -8.47 8.55 11.15
N VAL A 174 -9.19 7.43 11.04
CA VAL A 174 -9.69 6.67 12.20
C VAL A 174 -8.53 6.15 13.04
N THR A 175 -7.49 5.60 12.42
CA THR A 175 -6.27 5.13 13.10
C THR A 175 -5.61 6.24 13.92
N LEU A 176 -5.44 7.43 13.33
CA LEU A 176 -4.85 8.58 14.01
C LEU A 176 -5.73 9.11 15.15
N LYS A 177 -7.06 9.15 14.96
CA LYS A 177 -8.02 9.55 16.01
C LYS A 177 -7.99 8.60 17.20
N GLU A 178 -8.01 7.29 16.97
CA GLU A 178 -7.95 6.30 18.05
C GLU A 178 -6.60 6.32 18.76
N THR A 179 -5.50 6.47 18.01
CA THR A 179 -4.16 6.62 18.58
C THR A 179 -4.09 7.86 19.49
N LYS A 180 -4.63 8.99 19.03
CA LYS A 180 -4.69 10.23 19.83
C LYS A 180 -5.52 10.03 21.09
N ARG A 181 -6.71 9.44 20.98
CA ARG A 181 -7.58 9.16 22.13
C ARG A 181 -6.86 8.33 23.20
N LEU A 182 -6.23 7.23 22.80
CA LEU A 182 -5.47 6.37 23.73
C LEU A 182 -4.25 7.05 24.34
N ARG A 183 -3.60 7.96 23.62
CA ARG A 183 -2.49 8.76 24.14
C ARG A 183 -2.94 9.79 25.16
N ASP A 184 -4.08 10.44 24.91
CA ASP A 184 -4.59 11.48 25.80
C ASP A 184 -5.20 10.85 27.09
N GLU A 185 -5.50 9.55 27.08
CA GLU A 185 -5.92 8.73 28.23
C GLU A 185 -4.76 8.11 29.04
N SER A 186 -3.51 8.16 28.54
CA SER A 186 -2.32 7.53 29.16
C SER A 186 -1.42 8.52 29.90
#